data_AF-A0A399ZXK6-F1
#
_entry.id   AF-A0A399ZXK6-F1
#
_cell.length_a   1.000
_cell.length_b   1.000
_cell.length_c   1.000
_cell.angle_alpha   90.00
_cell.angle_beta   90.00
_cell.angle_gamma   90.00
#
_symmetry.space_group_name_H-M   'P 1'
#
loop_
_entity.id
_entity.type
_entity.pdbx_description
1 polymer ?
#
loop_
_entity_poly.entity_id
_entity_poly.type
_entity_poly.pdbx_seq_one_letter_code
_entity_poly.pdbx_strand_id
1 'polypeptide(L)'
;MTNQDRRPDEARLDQTLRRLQYILPLGIVAAVSVYAFVSMFFLQTRLDAWARLGIEILIFGGLGAGIAWFALRRVRQDLAAQRERDRAARVQEHILAAITANSGDAIILLDNDNKIQSWNRGAELLFGYHAAEIVGKDFETFVPPDLQDELSYLDRQLQEQGVVRGWITRRLTRDGNQPTVDLTRTLLRDDQGQVIGSSAILRDITEREANARRVRELNRQLETQVAQRTRELAESNKELRKRQRELEDANAELQELDTLKSEFVSLVSHELRAPLTNVSGSLELLLADTDSLTAHQRELLTLANDQLARLARLVRGILNVSRIEAGQTLLQMQAFDITALVERMCSQWQFCDPDHTYRAFACAPKRAKMKCGLRSTTTAKALTPKTCSASLINSIAPNAATRAKRMGMVWVCISRLNWWKRWADDSGRKANKAPRPLFTLPCRSRVTPLSQVQAARRIRVKFF
;
A
#
# COMPACT_ATOMS: atom_id res chain seq x y z
N MET A 1 -58.50 37.18 -12.41
CA MET A 1 -59.67 36.37 -12.77
C MET A 1 -59.18 34.97 -13.14
N THR A 2 -59.29 34.05 -12.19
CA THR A 2 -58.63 32.74 -12.18
C THR A 2 -59.39 31.71 -13.00
N ASN A 3 -58.64 30.76 -13.57
CA ASN A 3 -59.01 29.70 -14.54
C ASN A 3 -60.07 28.68 -14.05
N GLN A 4 -60.79 28.99 -12.96
CA GLN A 4 -61.75 28.12 -12.29
C GLN A 4 -63.21 28.47 -12.63
N ASP A 5 -63.49 29.73 -13.02
CA ASP A 5 -64.84 30.20 -13.36
C ASP A 5 -65.30 29.88 -14.80
N ARG A 6 -64.39 29.56 -15.73
CA ARG A 6 -64.77 29.21 -17.13
C ARG A 6 -65.15 27.74 -17.33
N ARG A 7 -64.73 26.85 -16.44
CA ARG A 7 -64.98 25.40 -16.56
C ARG A 7 -66.48 24.99 -16.55
N PRO A 8 -67.38 25.58 -15.74
CA PRO A 8 -68.79 25.17 -15.75
C PRO A 8 -69.51 25.53 -17.04
N ASP A 9 -69.20 26.68 -17.66
CA ASP A 9 -69.82 27.08 -18.93
C ASP A 9 -69.27 26.29 -20.14
N GLU A 10 -68.00 25.93 -20.12
CA GLU A 10 -67.38 25.12 -21.18
C GLU A 10 -67.90 23.66 -21.21
N ALA A 11 -68.07 23.05 -20.03
CA ALA A 11 -68.65 21.71 -19.92
C ALA A 11 -70.13 21.70 -20.33
N ARG A 12 -70.87 22.76 -19.97
CA ARG A 12 -72.26 22.97 -20.42
C ARG A 12 -72.36 23.16 -21.93
N LEU A 13 -71.42 23.90 -22.55
CA LEU A 13 -71.41 24.10 -24.00
C LEU A 13 -71.15 22.80 -24.77
N ASP A 14 -70.16 22.00 -24.34
CA ASP A 14 -69.85 20.72 -24.99
C ASP A 14 -70.98 19.68 -24.80
N GLN A 15 -71.66 19.70 -23.64
CA GLN A 15 -72.85 18.89 -23.39
C GLN A 15 -74.04 19.35 -24.25
N THR A 16 -74.25 20.66 -24.41
CA THR A 16 -75.30 21.24 -25.25
C THR A 16 -75.07 20.91 -26.72
N LEU A 17 -73.84 21.05 -27.22
CA LEU A 17 -73.48 20.68 -28.60
C LEU A 17 -73.64 19.17 -28.84
N ARG A 18 -73.26 18.32 -27.88
CA ARG A 18 -73.53 16.88 -27.94
C ARG A 18 -75.02 16.56 -28.03
N ARG A 19 -75.85 17.21 -27.22
CA ARG A 19 -77.31 17.03 -27.27
C ARG A 19 -77.88 17.51 -28.60
N LEU A 20 -77.49 18.69 -29.07
CA LEU A 20 -77.91 19.23 -30.36
C LEU A 20 -77.51 18.34 -31.54
N GLN A 21 -76.36 17.67 -31.47
CA GLN A 21 -75.90 16.73 -32.50
C GLN A 21 -76.89 15.57 -32.73
N TYR A 22 -77.66 15.16 -31.73
CA TYR A 22 -78.65 14.09 -31.87
C TYR A 22 -80.09 14.62 -31.96
N ILE A 23 -80.41 15.72 -31.27
CA ILE A 23 -81.77 16.28 -31.23
C ILE A 23 -82.11 17.01 -32.54
N LEU A 24 -81.18 17.78 -33.11
CA LEU A 24 -81.44 18.57 -34.32
C LEU A 24 -81.73 17.68 -35.54
N PRO A 25 -80.96 16.62 -35.84
CA PRO A 25 -81.27 15.71 -36.93
C PRO A 25 -82.61 14.99 -36.74
N LEU A 26 -82.90 14.55 -35.51
CA LEU A 26 -84.17 13.89 -35.18
C LEU A 26 -85.37 14.84 -35.35
N GLY A 27 -85.19 16.11 -34.98
CA GLY A 27 -86.18 17.18 -35.19
C GLY A 27 -86.42 17.48 -36.68
N ILE A 28 -85.37 17.47 -37.51
CA ILE A 28 -85.49 17.62 -38.98
C ILE A 28 -86.29 16.47 -39.56
N VAL A 29 -85.98 15.22 -39.20
CA VAL A 29 -86.75 14.05 -39.66
C VAL A 29 -88.22 14.17 -39.24
N ALA A 30 -88.49 14.48 -37.97
CA ALA A 30 -89.85 14.62 -37.46
C ALA A 30 -90.63 15.74 -38.19
N ALA A 31 -90.03 16.91 -38.39
CA ALA A 31 -90.64 18.03 -39.09
C ALA A 31 -90.96 17.69 -40.56
N VAL A 32 -90.03 17.03 -41.26
CA VAL A 32 -90.23 16.57 -42.65
C VAL A 32 -91.32 15.50 -42.71
N SER A 33 -91.35 14.56 -41.76
CA SER A 33 -92.40 13.54 -41.69
C SER A 33 -93.79 14.13 -41.45
N VAL A 34 -93.92 15.12 -40.56
CA VAL A 34 -95.19 15.82 -40.32
C VAL A 34 -95.64 16.59 -41.55
N TYR A 35 -94.73 17.33 -42.20
CA TYR A 35 -95.03 18.06 -43.43
C TYR A 35 -95.51 17.12 -44.55
N ALA A 36 -94.79 16.01 -44.78
CA ALA A 36 -95.15 15.04 -45.80
C ALA A 36 -96.52 14.40 -45.53
N PHE A 37 -96.81 14.06 -44.26
CA PHE A 37 -98.11 13.50 -43.87
C PHE A 37 -99.27 14.47 -44.08
N VAL A 38 -99.11 15.73 -43.69
CA VAL A 38 -100.12 16.78 -43.91
C VAL A 38 -100.34 17.02 -45.40
N SER A 39 -99.26 17.12 -46.18
CA SER A 39 -99.33 17.25 -47.65
C SER A 39 -100.10 16.09 -48.29
N MET A 40 -99.84 14.85 -47.85
CA MET A 40 -100.55 13.67 -48.34
C MET A 40 -102.05 13.69 -48.01
N PHE A 41 -102.43 14.12 -46.80
CA PHE A 41 -103.83 14.15 -46.35
C PHE A 41 -104.69 15.12 -47.17
N PHE A 42 -104.12 16.25 -47.58
CA PHE A 42 -104.84 17.28 -48.34
C PHE A 42 -104.96 16.99 -49.85
N LEU A 43 -104.14 16.10 -50.44
CA LEU A 43 -104.10 15.90 -51.90
C LEU A 43 -104.95 14.73 -52.47
N GLN A 44 -105.62 13.90 -51.65
CA GLN A 44 -106.59 12.86 -52.07
C GLN A 44 -106.22 12.02 -53.34
N THR A 45 -104.99 11.51 -53.44
CA THR A 45 -104.50 10.74 -54.62
C THR A 45 -104.21 9.25 -54.35
N ARG A 46 -104.38 8.42 -55.41
CA ARG A 46 -104.12 6.96 -55.51
C ARG A 46 -102.68 6.54 -55.11
N LEU A 47 -102.46 5.22 -55.01
CA LEU A 47 -101.24 4.48 -54.59
C LEU A 47 -99.86 5.13 -54.83
N ASP A 48 -99.67 5.96 -55.88
CA ASP A 48 -98.43 6.69 -56.17
C ASP A 48 -98.02 7.73 -55.11
N ALA A 49 -98.94 8.14 -54.23
CA ALA A 49 -98.66 9.09 -53.14
C ALA A 49 -97.70 8.52 -52.09
N TRP A 50 -97.78 7.21 -51.81
CA TRP A 50 -96.89 6.55 -50.84
C TRP A 50 -95.43 6.55 -51.30
N ALA A 51 -95.19 6.41 -52.61
CA ALA A 51 -93.85 6.47 -53.17
C ALA A 51 -93.24 7.87 -53.06
N ARG A 52 -94.02 8.94 -53.33
CA ARG A 52 -93.56 10.33 -53.16
C ARG A 52 -93.26 10.67 -51.70
N LEU A 53 -94.13 10.24 -50.78
CA LEU A 53 -93.92 10.44 -49.33
C LEU A 53 -92.64 9.74 -48.85
N GLY A 54 -92.41 8.51 -49.29
CA GLY A 54 -91.18 7.77 -49.00
C GLY A 54 -89.94 8.49 -49.51
N ILE A 55 -89.99 9.01 -50.75
CA ILE A 55 -88.88 9.76 -51.37
C ILE A 55 -88.61 11.07 -50.65
N GLU A 56 -89.64 11.86 -50.30
CA GLU A 56 -89.44 13.14 -49.59
C GLU A 56 -88.88 12.95 -48.18
N ILE A 57 -89.35 11.96 -47.43
CA ILE A 57 -88.80 11.65 -46.09
C ILE A 57 -87.36 11.15 -46.20
N LEU A 58 -87.06 10.29 -47.18
CA LEU A 58 -85.74 9.71 -47.35
C LEU A 58 -84.72 10.74 -47.85
N ILE A 59 -85.13 11.64 -48.75
CA ILE A 59 -84.29 12.74 -49.25
C ILE A 59 -84.18 13.83 -48.20
N PHE A 60 -85.27 14.51 -47.83
CA PHE A 60 -85.18 15.70 -46.97
C PHE A 60 -84.93 15.37 -45.50
N GLY A 61 -85.56 14.30 -44.99
CA GLY A 61 -85.33 13.82 -43.63
C GLY A 61 -83.94 13.21 -43.49
N GLY A 62 -83.55 12.33 -44.43
CA GLY A 62 -82.25 11.64 -44.42
C GLY A 62 -81.06 12.55 -44.72
N LEU A 63 -81.06 13.29 -45.84
CA LEU A 63 -79.95 14.21 -46.17
C LEU A 63 -79.89 15.38 -45.21
N GLY A 64 -81.03 15.99 -44.84
CA GLY A 64 -81.05 17.12 -43.92
C GLY A 64 -80.46 16.75 -42.55
N ALA A 65 -80.90 15.61 -42.00
CA ALA A 65 -80.34 15.06 -40.75
C ALA A 65 -78.86 14.70 -40.88
N GLY A 66 -78.47 14.06 -41.99
CA GLY A 66 -77.08 13.68 -42.25
C GLY A 66 -76.13 14.88 -42.37
N ILE A 67 -76.54 15.92 -43.10
CA ILE A 67 -75.78 17.17 -43.26
C ILE A 67 -75.67 17.89 -41.92
N ALA A 68 -76.77 18.03 -41.18
CA ALA A 68 -76.77 18.67 -39.87
C ALA A 68 -75.86 17.92 -38.87
N TRP A 69 -75.95 16.60 -38.83
CA TRP A 69 -75.10 15.76 -37.97
C TRP A 69 -73.62 15.86 -38.36
N PHE A 70 -73.31 15.83 -39.67
CA PHE A 70 -71.95 15.94 -40.17
C PHE A 70 -71.35 17.32 -39.91
N ALA A 71 -72.12 18.39 -40.11
CA ALA A 71 -71.71 19.76 -39.81
C ALA A 71 -71.40 19.95 -38.31
N LEU A 72 -72.30 19.51 -37.43
CA LEU A 72 -72.08 19.58 -35.97
C LEU A 72 -70.90 18.71 -35.53
N ARG A 73 -70.70 17.54 -36.15
CA ARG A 73 -69.53 16.69 -35.91
C ARG A 73 -68.23 17.39 -36.31
N ARG A 74 -68.20 18.04 -37.47
CA ARG A 74 -67.02 18.77 -37.98
C ARG A 74 -66.65 19.94 -37.08
N VAL A 75 -67.63 20.77 -36.70
CA VAL A 75 -67.41 21.89 -35.76
C VAL A 75 -66.84 21.41 -34.43
N ARG A 76 -67.37 20.30 -33.90
CA ARG A 76 -66.86 19.72 -32.66
C ARG A 76 -65.44 19.16 -32.79
N GLN A 77 -65.10 18.56 -33.93
CA GLN A 77 -63.74 18.10 -34.22
C GLN A 77 -62.74 19.26 -34.33
N ASP A 78 -63.10 20.34 -35.02
CA ASP A 78 -62.26 21.53 -35.17
C ASP A 78 -62.02 22.21 -33.81
N LEU A 79 -63.07 22.36 -33.00
CA LEU A 79 -62.98 22.86 -31.62
C LEU A 79 -62.07 21.99 -30.74
N ALA A 80 -62.14 20.66 -30.88
CA ALA A 80 -61.27 19.76 -30.13
C ALA A 80 -59.80 19.89 -30.54
N ALA A 81 -59.52 19.95 -31.85
CA ALA A 81 -58.17 20.11 -32.38
C ALA A 81 -57.52 21.45 -31.94
N GLN A 82 -58.29 22.55 -31.95
CA GLN A 82 -57.78 23.84 -31.50
C GLN A 82 -57.47 23.85 -29.99
N ARG A 83 -58.29 23.20 -29.18
CA ARG A 83 -58.04 23.05 -27.73
C ARG A 83 -56.78 22.23 -27.43
N GLU A 84 -56.52 21.18 -28.20
CA GLU A 84 -55.29 20.39 -28.03
C GLU A 84 -54.05 21.22 -28.36
N ARG A 85 -54.08 22.01 -29.44
CA ARG A 85 -52.98 22.94 -29.78
C ARG A 85 -52.75 23.97 -28.69
N ASP A 86 -53.81 24.61 -28.19
CA ASP A 86 -53.72 25.60 -27.13
C ASP A 86 -53.22 25.00 -25.81
N ARG A 87 -53.60 23.75 -25.49
CA ARG A 87 -53.11 23.04 -24.31
C ARG A 87 -51.65 22.65 -24.46
N ALA A 88 -51.27 22.10 -25.60
CA ALA A 88 -49.89 21.74 -25.89
C ALA A 88 -48.97 22.96 -25.81
N ALA A 89 -49.37 24.09 -26.41
CA ALA A 89 -48.65 25.35 -26.33
C ALA A 89 -48.45 25.83 -24.88
N ARG A 90 -49.52 25.84 -24.07
CA ARG A 90 -49.43 26.23 -22.64
C ARG A 90 -48.58 25.28 -21.82
N VAL A 91 -48.68 23.97 -22.05
CA VAL A 91 -47.85 22.98 -21.35
C VAL A 91 -46.38 23.20 -21.68
N GLN A 92 -46.06 23.42 -22.95
CA GLN A 92 -44.70 23.67 -23.38
C GLN A 92 -44.14 24.98 -22.81
N GLU A 93 -44.92 26.05 -22.83
CA GLU A 93 -44.57 27.32 -22.18
C GLU A 93 -44.29 27.13 -20.68
N HIS A 94 -45.15 26.38 -19.98
CA HIS A 94 -44.98 26.10 -18.56
C HIS A 94 -43.74 25.26 -18.26
N ILE A 95 -43.42 24.28 -19.11
CA ILE A 95 -42.20 23.47 -19.00
C ILE A 95 -40.95 24.35 -19.18
N LEU A 96 -40.93 25.21 -20.21
CA LEU A 96 -39.81 26.13 -20.45
C LEU A 96 -39.63 27.13 -19.31
N ALA A 97 -40.74 27.68 -18.79
CA ALA A 97 -40.72 28.53 -17.61
C ALA A 97 -40.20 27.79 -16.36
N ALA A 98 -40.59 26.53 -16.15
CA ALA A 98 -40.11 25.74 -15.02
C ALA A 98 -38.61 25.41 -15.12
N ILE A 99 -38.10 25.06 -16.30
CA ILE A 99 -36.67 24.78 -16.53
C ILE A 99 -35.83 26.02 -16.24
N THR A 100 -36.25 27.18 -16.74
CA THR A 100 -35.53 28.43 -16.53
C THR A 100 -35.63 28.91 -15.08
N ALA A 101 -36.80 28.79 -14.45
CA ALA A 101 -37.04 29.18 -13.06
C ALA A 101 -36.19 28.40 -12.06
N ASN A 102 -36.02 27.09 -12.26
CA ASN A 102 -35.26 26.21 -11.35
C ASN A 102 -33.80 25.98 -11.74
N SER A 103 -33.28 26.67 -12.75
CA SER A 103 -31.85 26.59 -13.08
C SER A 103 -30.99 27.09 -11.91
N GLY A 104 -29.88 26.40 -11.66
CA GLY A 104 -28.89 26.81 -10.67
C GLY A 104 -28.06 28.01 -11.12
N ASP A 105 -27.88 28.18 -12.43
CA ASP A 105 -27.26 29.39 -13.00
C ASP A 105 -28.26 30.55 -12.97
N ALA A 106 -27.75 31.76 -12.75
CA ALA A 106 -28.56 32.96 -12.78
C ALA A 106 -28.96 33.26 -14.23
N ILE A 107 -30.26 33.30 -14.50
CA ILE A 107 -30.82 33.63 -15.81
C ILE A 107 -31.68 34.88 -15.63
N ILE A 108 -31.31 35.93 -16.34
CA ILE A 108 -31.89 37.26 -16.21
C ILE A 108 -32.32 37.73 -17.60
N LEU A 109 -33.56 38.21 -17.69
CA LEU A 109 -34.05 38.87 -18.89
C LEU A 109 -33.96 40.38 -18.69
N LEU A 110 -33.36 41.08 -19.64
CA LEU A 110 -33.21 42.53 -19.66
C LEU A 110 -33.96 43.10 -20.88
N ASP A 111 -34.60 44.25 -20.71
CA ASP A 111 -35.14 45.02 -21.83
C ASP A 111 -34.04 45.81 -22.58
N ASN A 112 -34.45 46.67 -23.52
CA ASN A 112 -33.54 47.50 -24.30
C ASN A 112 -32.87 48.62 -23.47
N ASP A 113 -33.41 48.94 -22.30
CA ASP A 113 -32.87 49.93 -21.35
C ASP A 113 -32.13 49.24 -20.18
N ASN A 114 -31.73 47.97 -20.34
CA ASN A 114 -31.07 47.16 -19.31
C ASN A 114 -31.86 46.98 -18.00
N LYS A 115 -33.19 47.16 -18.03
CA LYS A 115 -34.05 46.90 -16.87
C LYS A 115 -34.44 45.43 -16.80
N ILE A 116 -34.46 44.93 -15.57
CA ILE A 116 -34.71 43.51 -15.31
C ILE A 116 -36.19 43.18 -15.52
N GLN A 117 -36.49 42.34 -16.49
CA GLN A 117 -37.85 41.81 -16.73
C GLN A 117 -38.11 40.47 -16.05
N SER A 118 -37.08 39.62 -15.92
CA SER A 118 -37.20 38.29 -15.33
C SER A 118 -35.99 37.97 -14.45
N TRP A 119 -36.25 37.25 -13.38
CA TRP A 119 -35.29 36.91 -12.35
C TRP A 119 -35.56 35.49 -11.84
N ASN A 120 -34.72 34.53 -12.22
CA ASN A 120 -34.91 33.13 -11.84
C ASN A 120 -34.35 32.79 -10.45
N ARG A 121 -34.54 31.55 -9.99
CA ARG A 121 -34.03 31.10 -8.69
C ARG A 121 -32.51 31.17 -8.59
N GLY A 122 -31.79 30.85 -9.66
CA GLY A 122 -30.33 30.97 -9.70
C GLY A 122 -29.84 32.40 -9.46
N ALA A 123 -30.56 33.40 -9.99
CA ALA A 123 -30.24 34.82 -9.77
C ALA A 123 -30.51 35.23 -8.32
N GLU A 124 -31.58 34.75 -7.70
CA GLU A 124 -31.82 34.98 -6.26
C GLU A 124 -30.70 34.41 -5.39
N LEU A 125 -30.23 33.19 -5.71
CA LEU A 125 -29.17 32.53 -4.97
C LEU A 125 -27.81 33.22 -5.15
N LEU A 126 -27.51 33.68 -6.37
CA LEU A 126 -26.24 34.35 -6.68
C LEU A 126 -26.15 35.75 -6.07
N PHE A 127 -27.22 36.55 -6.17
CA PHE A 127 -27.19 37.96 -5.80
C PHE A 127 -27.84 38.29 -4.45
N GLY A 128 -28.67 37.39 -3.90
CA GLY A 128 -29.34 37.57 -2.60
C GLY A 128 -30.60 38.44 -2.63
N TYR A 129 -31.13 38.75 -3.82
CA TYR A 129 -32.36 39.53 -4.00
C TYR A 129 -33.49 38.66 -4.54
N HIS A 130 -34.70 38.87 -4.02
CA HIS A 130 -35.89 38.23 -4.58
C HIS A 130 -36.36 38.93 -5.85
N ALA A 131 -36.98 38.17 -6.75
CA ALA A 131 -37.51 38.71 -8.02
C ALA A 131 -38.41 39.95 -7.80
N ALA A 132 -39.28 39.91 -6.78
CA ALA A 132 -40.20 41.00 -6.46
C ALA A 132 -39.51 42.32 -6.04
N GLU A 133 -38.26 42.26 -5.55
CA GLU A 133 -37.50 43.44 -5.11
C GLU A 133 -36.73 44.12 -6.25
N ILE A 134 -36.48 43.39 -7.34
CA ILE A 134 -35.49 43.77 -8.36
C ILE A 134 -36.04 43.89 -9.78
N VAL A 135 -37.13 43.20 -10.10
CA VAL A 135 -37.79 43.34 -11.41
C VAL A 135 -38.19 44.81 -11.61
N GLY A 136 -37.82 45.37 -12.77
CA GLY A 136 -38.00 46.76 -13.15
C GLY A 136 -36.84 47.70 -12.80
N LYS A 137 -35.86 47.25 -12.00
CA LYS A 137 -34.65 48.02 -11.69
C LYS A 137 -33.57 47.81 -12.74
N ASP A 138 -32.61 48.74 -12.75
CA ASP A 138 -31.44 48.70 -13.63
C ASP A 138 -30.43 47.65 -13.17
N PHE A 139 -29.95 46.84 -14.11
CA PHE A 139 -28.92 45.84 -13.88
C PHE A 139 -27.56 46.44 -13.49
N GLU A 140 -27.29 47.70 -13.83
CA GLU A 140 -26.05 48.42 -13.48
C GLU A 140 -25.77 48.44 -11.97
N THR A 141 -26.81 48.36 -11.14
CA THR A 141 -26.70 48.27 -9.67
C THR A 141 -25.83 47.08 -9.19
N PHE A 142 -25.73 46.03 -10.02
CA PHE A 142 -24.94 44.82 -9.73
C PHE A 142 -23.50 44.88 -10.24
N VAL A 143 -23.12 45.97 -10.92
CA VAL A 143 -21.78 46.16 -11.45
C VAL A 143 -20.95 46.97 -10.44
N PRO A 144 -19.79 46.47 -10.01
CA PRO A 144 -18.89 47.22 -9.14
C PRO A 144 -18.51 48.59 -9.75
N PRO A 145 -18.32 49.65 -8.95
CA PRO A 145 -18.02 50.99 -9.46
C PRO A 145 -16.75 51.08 -10.31
N ASP A 146 -15.78 50.21 -10.06
CA ASP A 146 -14.52 50.10 -10.83
C ASP A 146 -14.69 49.42 -12.20
N LEU A 147 -15.89 48.90 -12.50
CA LEU A 147 -16.21 48.17 -13.72
C LEU A 147 -17.36 48.82 -14.51
N GLN A 148 -17.75 50.07 -14.25
CA GLN A 148 -18.87 50.69 -14.98
C GLN A 148 -18.63 50.81 -16.50
N ASP A 149 -17.39 51.07 -16.92
CA ASP A 149 -17.01 51.11 -18.34
C ASP A 149 -17.18 49.75 -19.05
N GLU A 150 -17.23 48.65 -18.29
CA GLU A 150 -17.44 47.29 -18.80
C GLU A 150 -18.80 47.14 -19.49
N LEU A 151 -19.85 47.79 -18.96
CA LEU A 151 -21.20 47.70 -19.51
C LEU A 151 -21.24 48.25 -20.94
N SER A 152 -20.64 49.42 -21.15
CA SER A 152 -20.54 50.06 -22.47
C SER A 152 -19.80 49.18 -23.49
N TYR A 153 -18.75 48.49 -23.05
CA TYR A 153 -18.00 47.56 -23.88
C TYR A 153 -18.85 46.33 -24.24
N LEU A 154 -19.51 45.72 -23.23
CA LEU A 154 -20.35 44.54 -23.43
C LEU A 154 -21.55 44.82 -24.31
N ASP A 155 -22.19 45.99 -24.15
CA ASP A 155 -23.31 46.43 -25.00
C ASP A 155 -22.87 46.56 -26.46
N ARG A 156 -21.71 47.17 -26.71
CA ARG A 156 -21.16 47.28 -28.07
C ARG A 156 -20.88 45.91 -28.68
N GLN A 157 -20.20 45.03 -27.95
CA GLN A 157 -19.91 43.67 -28.41
C GLN A 157 -21.19 42.86 -28.66
N LEU A 158 -22.20 43.05 -27.82
CA LEU A 158 -23.50 42.39 -27.99
C LEU A 158 -24.22 42.87 -29.25
N GLN A 159 -24.17 44.16 -29.57
CA GLN A 159 -24.76 44.70 -30.80
C GLN A 159 -24.02 44.23 -32.06
N GLU A 160 -22.68 44.14 -32.00
CA GLU A 160 -21.85 43.70 -33.13
C GLU A 160 -21.97 42.19 -33.40
N GLN A 161 -21.91 41.36 -32.35
CA GLN A 161 -21.82 39.90 -32.47
C GLN A 161 -23.14 39.17 -32.18
N GLY A 162 -24.13 39.85 -31.60
CA GLY A 162 -25.38 39.26 -31.13
C GLY A 162 -25.26 38.40 -29.87
N VAL A 163 -24.02 38.04 -29.46
CA VAL A 163 -23.74 37.24 -28.27
C VAL A 163 -22.37 37.56 -27.70
N VAL A 164 -22.26 37.62 -26.38
CA VAL A 164 -21.00 37.65 -25.63
C VAL A 164 -20.95 36.38 -24.79
N ARG A 165 -19.86 35.60 -24.85
CA ARG A 165 -19.71 34.34 -24.11
C ARG A 165 -18.39 34.31 -23.36
N GLY A 166 -18.35 33.62 -22.22
CA GLY A 166 -17.12 33.35 -21.50
C GLY A 166 -16.49 34.60 -20.86
N TRP A 167 -17.29 35.64 -20.61
CA TRP A 167 -16.76 36.89 -20.09
C TRP A 167 -16.66 36.81 -18.57
N ILE A 168 -15.44 36.64 -18.07
CA ILE A 168 -15.18 36.52 -16.64
C ILE A 168 -15.13 37.92 -16.02
N THR A 169 -16.01 38.18 -15.05
CA THR A 169 -16.12 39.47 -14.38
C THR A 169 -16.56 39.33 -12.92
N ARG A 170 -16.57 40.43 -12.18
CA ARG A 170 -17.09 40.51 -10.80
C ARG A 170 -18.45 41.19 -10.80
N ARG A 171 -19.34 40.72 -9.93
CA ARG A 171 -20.64 41.36 -9.69
C ARG A 171 -20.88 41.54 -8.20
N LEU A 172 -21.62 42.58 -7.84
CA LEU A 172 -21.92 42.94 -6.45
C LEU A 172 -23.18 42.23 -5.97
N THR A 173 -23.15 41.59 -4.80
CA THR A 173 -24.34 40.98 -4.18
C THR A 173 -24.98 41.91 -3.15
N ARG A 174 -26.17 41.56 -2.64
CA ARG A 174 -26.84 42.27 -1.54
C ARG A 174 -25.95 42.48 -0.32
N ASP A 175 -25.16 41.46 0.02
CA ASP A 175 -24.30 41.45 1.20
C ASP A 175 -22.96 42.18 0.96
N GLY A 176 -22.79 42.79 -0.22
CA GLY A 176 -21.55 43.49 -0.61
C GLY A 176 -20.41 42.57 -1.05
N ASN A 177 -20.66 41.26 -1.15
CA ASN A 177 -19.68 40.31 -1.68
C ASN A 177 -19.52 40.49 -3.20
N GLN A 178 -18.38 40.05 -3.74
CA GLN A 178 -18.07 40.18 -5.17
C GLN A 178 -17.68 38.83 -5.79
N PRO A 179 -18.65 37.92 -6.01
CA PRO A 179 -18.38 36.67 -6.72
C PRO A 179 -17.81 36.93 -8.12
N THR A 180 -16.87 36.08 -8.51
CA THR A 180 -16.38 35.99 -9.89
C THR A 180 -17.39 35.15 -10.68
N VAL A 181 -17.95 35.74 -11.74
CA VAL A 181 -18.97 35.12 -12.58
C VAL A 181 -18.49 34.98 -14.01
N ASP A 182 -18.87 33.88 -14.64
CA ASP A 182 -18.78 33.69 -16.09
C ASP A 182 -20.10 34.17 -16.71
N LEU A 183 -20.02 35.30 -17.42
CA LEU A 183 -21.16 35.96 -18.06
C LEU A 183 -21.29 35.51 -19.52
N THR A 184 -22.49 35.07 -19.86
CA THR A 184 -22.94 34.91 -21.24
C THR A 184 -24.17 35.78 -21.47
N ARG A 185 -24.10 36.71 -22.42
CA ARG A 185 -25.21 37.60 -22.78
C ARG A 185 -25.60 37.39 -24.23
N THR A 186 -26.90 37.20 -24.49
CA THR A 186 -27.43 36.91 -25.84
C THR A 186 -28.53 37.91 -26.17
N LEU A 187 -28.46 38.49 -27.37
CA LEU A 187 -29.45 39.42 -27.86
C LEU A 187 -30.74 38.66 -28.26
N LEU A 188 -31.90 39.18 -27.87
CA LEU A 188 -33.19 38.60 -28.18
C LEU A 188 -33.89 39.43 -29.25
N ARG A 189 -34.46 38.75 -30.25
CA ARG A 189 -35.17 39.38 -31.38
C ARG A 189 -36.58 38.83 -31.49
N ASP A 190 -37.52 39.66 -31.93
CA ASP A 190 -38.85 39.21 -32.31
C ASP A 190 -38.89 38.56 -33.70
N ASP A 191 -40.06 38.10 -34.11
CA ASP A 191 -40.31 37.48 -35.42
C ASP A 191 -40.05 38.43 -36.61
N GLN A 192 -39.94 39.73 -36.34
CA GLN A 192 -39.65 40.78 -37.33
C GLN A 192 -38.15 41.17 -37.35
N GLY A 193 -37.33 40.55 -36.51
CA GLY A 193 -35.89 40.79 -36.39
C GLY A 193 -35.52 41.98 -35.49
N GLN A 194 -36.51 42.66 -34.88
CA GLN A 194 -36.28 43.78 -33.98
C GLN A 194 -35.78 43.30 -32.63
N VAL A 195 -34.87 44.05 -32.03
CA VAL A 195 -34.31 43.73 -30.72
C VAL A 195 -35.35 44.02 -29.64
N ILE A 196 -35.73 42.99 -28.89
CA ILE A 196 -36.69 43.07 -27.78
C ILE A 196 -36.00 43.15 -26.41
N GLY A 197 -34.69 42.86 -26.37
CA GLY A 197 -33.89 42.91 -25.16
C GLY A 197 -32.70 41.95 -25.23
N SER A 198 -32.24 41.50 -24.06
CA SER A 198 -31.15 40.53 -23.95
C SER A 198 -31.34 39.56 -22.79
N SER A 199 -30.86 38.34 -22.95
CA SER A 199 -30.76 37.35 -21.88
C SER A 199 -29.34 37.31 -21.35
N ALA A 200 -29.15 37.45 -20.04
CA ALA A 200 -27.88 37.31 -19.36
C ALA A 200 -27.91 36.04 -18.49
N ILE A 201 -26.95 35.16 -18.72
CA ILE A 201 -26.69 33.97 -17.93
C ILE A 201 -25.39 34.21 -17.16
N LEU A 202 -25.44 34.11 -15.84
CA LEU A 202 -24.27 34.26 -14.97
C LEU A 202 -24.07 33.00 -14.17
N ARG A 203 -22.87 32.45 -14.26
CA ARG A 203 -22.45 31.28 -13.50
C ARG A 203 -21.39 31.68 -12.49
N ASP A 204 -21.62 31.38 -11.21
CA ASP A 204 -20.60 31.57 -10.19
C ASP A 204 -19.43 30.62 -10.42
N ILE A 205 -18.24 31.18 -10.62
CA ILE A 205 -16.99 30.45 -10.77
C ILE A 205 -15.98 30.80 -9.68
N THR A 206 -16.39 31.51 -8.62
CA THR A 206 -15.53 31.97 -7.52
C THR A 206 -14.76 30.81 -6.89
N GLU A 207 -15.48 29.75 -6.49
CA GLU A 207 -14.86 28.56 -5.90
C GLU A 207 -13.97 27.82 -6.91
N ARG A 208 -14.43 27.74 -8.17
CA ARG A 208 -13.70 27.06 -9.24
C ARG A 208 -12.36 27.75 -9.52
N GLU A 209 -12.33 29.08 -9.58
CA GLU A 209 -11.10 29.85 -9.73
C GLU A 209 -10.20 29.77 -8.50
N ALA A 210 -10.78 29.83 -7.28
CA ALA A 210 -10.01 29.72 -6.05
C ALA A 210 -9.30 28.35 -5.96
N ASN A 211 -10.01 27.27 -6.30
CA ASN A 211 -9.45 25.93 -6.37
C ASN A 211 -8.38 25.81 -7.46
N ALA A 212 -8.62 26.36 -8.65
CA ALA A 212 -7.62 26.38 -9.73
C ALA A 212 -6.35 27.15 -9.32
N ARG A 213 -6.48 28.30 -8.67
CA ARG A 213 -5.35 29.07 -8.12
C ARG A 213 -4.61 28.26 -7.06
N ARG A 214 -5.32 27.61 -6.13
CA ARG A 214 -4.71 26.80 -5.08
C ARG A 214 -3.93 25.61 -5.64
N VAL A 215 -4.45 24.92 -6.65
CA VAL A 215 -3.74 23.83 -7.34
C VAL A 215 -2.46 24.35 -8.01
N ARG A 216 -2.52 25.49 -8.71
CA ARG A 216 -1.33 26.09 -9.34
C ARG A 216 -0.26 26.45 -8.32
N GLU A 217 -0.66 27.03 -7.19
CA GLU A 217 0.27 27.39 -6.12
C GLU A 217 0.92 26.15 -5.49
N LEU A 218 0.12 25.12 -5.18
CA LEU A 218 0.65 23.86 -4.65
C LEU A 218 1.61 23.17 -5.62
N ASN A 219 1.32 23.18 -6.92
CA ASN A 219 2.23 22.62 -7.92
C ASN A 219 3.57 23.37 -7.95
N ARG A 220 3.54 24.71 -7.90
CA ARG A 220 4.76 25.52 -7.84
C ARG A 220 5.60 25.24 -6.60
N GLN A 221 4.93 25.04 -5.46
CA GLN A 221 5.60 24.66 -4.21
C GLN A 221 6.21 23.25 -4.29
N LEU A 222 5.46 22.29 -4.84
CA LEU A 222 5.95 20.92 -5.05
C LEU A 222 7.14 20.88 -5.99
N GLU A 223 7.12 21.61 -7.10
CA GLU A 223 8.25 21.72 -8.03
C GLU A 223 9.51 22.25 -7.34
N THR A 224 9.35 23.27 -6.49
CA THR A 224 10.45 23.84 -5.71
C THR A 224 11.01 22.81 -4.72
N GLN A 225 10.13 22.09 -4.02
CA GLN A 225 10.54 21.03 -3.08
C GLN A 225 11.24 19.87 -3.79
N VAL A 226 10.72 19.43 -4.94
CA VAL A 226 11.34 18.36 -5.74
C VAL A 226 12.72 18.79 -6.22
N ALA A 227 12.88 20.02 -6.71
CA ALA A 227 14.17 20.53 -7.13
C ALA A 227 15.17 20.58 -5.95
N GLN A 228 14.73 21.05 -4.78
CA GLN A 228 15.58 21.07 -3.58
C GLN A 228 15.98 19.65 -3.14
N ARG A 229 15.01 18.74 -3.00
CA ARG A 229 15.27 17.35 -2.58
C ARG A 229 16.15 16.60 -3.56
N THR A 230 15.99 16.85 -4.86
CA THR A 230 16.84 16.24 -5.89
C THR A 230 18.30 16.69 -5.75
N ARG A 231 18.54 17.97 -5.41
CA ARG A 231 19.89 18.47 -5.12
C ARG A 231 20.48 17.84 -3.86
N GLU A 232 19.73 17.82 -2.76
CA GLU A 232 20.15 17.18 -1.50
C GLU A 232 20.51 15.70 -1.71
N LEU A 233 19.67 14.96 -2.45
CA LEU A 233 19.91 13.56 -2.77
C LEU A 233 21.12 13.36 -3.68
N ALA A 234 21.36 14.26 -4.64
CA ALA A 234 22.52 14.19 -5.51
C ALA A 234 23.83 14.39 -4.72
N GLU A 235 23.85 15.34 -3.79
CA GLU A 235 24.98 15.58 -2.89
C GLU A 235 25.22 14.40 -1.95
N SER A 236 24.17 13.92 -1.29
CA SER A 236 24.28 12.74 -0.40
C SER A 236 24.73 11.49 -1.15
N ASN A 237 24.25 11.25 -2.37
CA ASN A 237 24.68 10.11 -3.18
C ASN A 237 26.14 10.23 -3.61
N LYS A 238 26.62 11.44 -3.89
CA LYS A 238 28.03 11.67 -4.23
C LYS A 238 28.93 11.34 -3.03
N GLU A 239 28.55 11.78 -1.83
CA GLU A 239 29.29 11.46 -0.59
C GLU A 239 29.27 9.96 -0.28
N LEU A 240 28.10 9.31 -0.40
CA LEU A 240 27.99 7.85 -0.20
C LEU A 240 28.89 7.08 -1.15
N ARG A 241 28.93 7.47 -2.44
CA ARG A 241 29.83 6.84 -3.42
C ARG A 241 31.31 7.03 -3.07
N LYS A 242 31.68 8.18 -2.51
CA LYS A 242 33.04 8.43 -2.05
C LYS A 242 33.40 7.52 -0.88
N ARG A 243 32.53 7.46 0.14
CA ARG A 243 32.70 6.58 1.31
C ARG A 243 32.78 5.11 0.93
N GLN A 244 31.97 4.69 -0.04
CA GLN A 244 31.99 3.32 -0.51
C GLN A 244 33.34 2.96 -1.15
N ARG A 245 33.93 3.85 -1.97
CA ARG A 245 35.27 3.64 -2.53
C ARG A 245 36.34 3.60 -1.45
N GLU A 246 36.31 4.54 -0.49
CA GLU A 246 37.25 4.54 0.65
C GLU A 246 37.19 3.21 1.43
N LEU A 247 35.99 2.66 1.64
CA LEU A 247 35.81 1.37 2.29
C LEU A 247 36.30 0.19 1.45
N GLU A 248 36.06 0.22 0.13
CA GLU A 248 36.54 -0.81 -0.79
C GLU A 248 38.07 -0.85 -0.82
N ASP A 249 38.74 0.30 -0.89
CA ASP A 249 40.20 0.43 -0.87
C ASP A 249 40.78 -0.06 0.47
N ALA A 250 40.21 0.37 1.60
CA ALA A 250 40.66 -0.07 2.92
C ALA A 250 40.48 -1.58 3.14
N ASN A 251 39.40 -2.17 2.60
CA ASN A 251 39.17 -3.61 2.71
C ASN A 251 40.15 -4.41 1.84
N ALA A 252 40.51 -3.89 0.66
CA ALA A 252 41.55 -4.50 -0.18
C ALA A 252 42.91 -4.50 0.52
N GLU A 253 43.30 -3.39 1.14
CA GLU A 253 44.54 -3.30 1.94
C GLU A 253 44.55 -4.29 3.11
N LEU A 254 43.43 -4.40 3.84
CA LEU A 254 43.30 -5.36 4.93
C LEU A 254 43.44 -6.81 4.45
N GLN A 255 42.90 -7.13 3.27
CA GLN A 255 43.04 -8.48 2.69
C GLN A 255 44.48 -8.78 2.30
N GLU A 256 45.20 -7.83 1.71
CA GLU A 256 46.62 -7.97 1.39
C GLU A 256 47.47 -8.16 2.65
N LEU A 257 47.19 -7.42 3.72
CA LEU A 257 47.87 -7.61 4.99
C LEU A 257 47.59 -9.00 5.60
N ASP A 258 46.38 -9.53 5.46
CA ASP A 258 46.03 -10.86 5.98
C ASP A 258 46.71 -11.99 5.20
N THR A 259 46.83 -11.86 3.87
CA THR A 259 47.58 -12.82 3.04
C THR A 259 49.06 -12.79 3.39
N LEU A 260 49.68 -11.61 3.45
CA LEU A 260 51.09 -11.45 3.84
C LEU A 260 51.37 -11.99 5.25
N LYS A 261 50.46 -11.74 6.20
CA LYS A 261 50.55 -12.31 7.56
C LYS A 261 50.56 -13.83 7.52
N SER A 262 49.66 -14.44 6.74
CA SER A 262 49.54 -15.91 6.65
C SER A 262 50.77 -16.54 5.97
N GLU A 263 51.28 -15.92 4.90
CA GLU A 263 52.49 -16.34 4.21
C GLU A 263 53.72 -16.25 5.12
N PHE A 264 53.89 -15.13 5.82
CA PHE A 264 54.99 -14.93 6.77
C PHE A 264 54.99 -16.00 7.86
N VAL A 265 53.83 -16.26 8.48
CA VAL A 265 53.71 -17.28 9.53
C VAL A 265 54.04 -18.67 8.99
N SER A 266 53.61 -18.99 7.77
CA SER A 266 53.91 -20.27 7.11
C SER A 266 55.42 -20.43 6.87
N LEU A 267 56.06 -19.41 6.27
CA LEU A 267 57.49 -19.39 5.95
C LEU A 267 58.35 -19.55 7.20
N VAL A 268 58.17 -18.67 8.20
CA VAL A 268 58.96 -18.68 9.44
C VAL A 268 58.88 -20.03 10.13
N SER A 269 57.69 -20.64 10.16
CA SER A 269 57.51 -21.92 10.83
C SER A 269 58.13 -23.10 10.07
N HIS A 270 58.28 -23.01 8.75
CA HIS A 270 59.02 -24.00 7.95
C HIS A 270 60.51 -23.87 8.21
N GLU A 271 61.05 -22.64 8.10
CA GLU A 271 62.46 -22.34 8.29
C GLU A 271 62.96 -22.65 9.70
N LEU A 272 62.10 -22.50 10.72
CA LEU A 272 62.45 -22.89 12.10
C LEU A 272 62.38 -24.40 12.34
N ARG A 273 61.61 -25.16 11.55
CA ARG A 273 61.44 -26.60 11.79
C ARG A 273 62.70 -27.38 11.44
N ALA A 274 63.34 -27.05 10.32
CA ALA A 274 64.55 -27.72 9.86
C ALA A 274 65.70 -27.68 10.89
N PRO A 275 66.15 -26.51 11.40
CA PRO A 275 67.22 -26.45 12.39
C PRO A 275 66.82 -27.12 13.71
N LEU A 276 65.57 -26.98 14.15
CA LEU A 276 65.09 -27.67 15.36
C LEU A 276 65.11 -29.19 15.21
N THR A 277 64.77 -29.71 14.03
CA THR A 277 64.82 -31.15 13.74
C THR A 277 66.26 -31.65 13.72
N ASN A 278 67.17 -30.89 13.12
CA ASN A 278 68.59 -31.25 13.07
C ASN A 278 69.21 -31.28 14.46
N VAL A 279 68.99 -30.24 15.28
CA VAL A 279 69.53 -30.19 16.65
C VAL A 279 68.91 -31.28 17.52
N SER A 280 67.60 -31.53 17.40
CA SER A 280 66.93 -32.63 18.11
C SER A 280 67.53 -33.98 17.73
N GLY A 281 67.73 -34.24 16.43
CA GLY A 281 68.32 -35.49 15.96
C GLY A 281 69.77 -35.68 16.43
N SER A 282 70.58 -34.62 16.40
CA SER A 282 71.95 -34.68 16.94
C SER A 282 71.97 -34.97 18.44
N LEU A 283 71.07 -34.36 19.22
CA LEU A 283 70.95 -34.62 20.66
C LEU A 283 70.44 -36.04 20.94
N GLU A 284 69.49 -36.54 20.15
CA GLU A 284 68.98 -37.92 20.27
C GLU A 284 70.08 -38.94 19.98
N LEU A 285 70.92 -38.72 18.95
CA LEU A 285 72.07 -39.58 18.65
C LEU A 285 73.12 -39.56 19.77
N LEU A 286 73.43 -38.38 20.32
CA LEU A 286 74.34 -38.26 21.47
C LEU A 286 73.77 -38.99 22.71
N LEU A 287 72.47 -38.85 22.98
CA LEU A 287 71.81 -39.53 24.09
C LEU A 287 71.72 -41.06 23.91
N ALA A 288 71.72 -41.55 22.66
CA ALA A 288 71.71 -42.97 22.34
C ALA A 288 73.06 -43.67 22.59
N ASP A 289 74.16 -42.92 22.69
CA ASP A 289 75.47 -43.47 23.04
C ASP A 289 75.55 -43.75 24.55
N THR A 290 75.17 -44.98 24.92
CA THR A 290 74.93 -45.37 26.32
C THR A 290 76.20 -45.48 27.17
N ASP A 291 77.37 -45.65 26.55
CA ASP A 291 78.61 -46.02 27.26
C ASP A 291 79.61 -44.87 27.39
N SER A 292 79.47 -43.77 26.64
CA SER A 292 80.45 -42.67 26.59
C SER A 292 80.10 -41.45 27.46
N LEU A 293 78.85 -41.32 27.90
CA LEU A 293 78.35 -40.14 28.61
C LEU A 293 78.37 -40.29 30.13
N THR A 294 78.92 -39.30 30.82
CA THR A 294 78.75 -39.17 32.28
C THR A 294 77.30 -38.86 32.65
N ALA A 295 76.89 -39.23 33.88
CA ALA A 295 75.53 -38.97 34.37
C ALA A 295 75.11 -37.49 34.26
N HIS A 296 76.04 -36.57 34.53
CA HIS A 296 75.80 -35.13 34.43
C HIS A 296 75.66 -34.65 32.97
N GLN A 297 76.48 -35.15 32.04
CA GLN A 297 76.33 -34.84 30.61
C GLN A 297 75.00 -35.36 30.06
N ARG A 298 74.59 -36.57 30.45
CA ARG A 298 73.29 -37.14 30.06
C ARG A 298 72.13 -36.30 30.58
N GLU A 299 72.20 -35.81 31.82
CA GLU A 299 71.17 -34.93 32.39
C GLU A 299 71.07 -33.59 31.62
N LEU A 300 72.20 -32.95 31.32
CA LEU A 300 72.24 -31.70 30.55
C LEU A 300 71.71 -31.85 29.11
N LEU A 301 72.11 -32.92 28.42
CA LEU A 301 71.64 -33.23 27.06
C LEU A 301 70.13 -33.53 27.05
N THR A 302 69.65 -34.24 28.08
CA THR A 302 68.21 -34.54 28.24
C THR A 302 67.42 -33.25 28.48
N LEU A 303 67.92 -32.36 29.33
CA LEU A 303 67.31 -31.04 29.56
C LEU A 303 67.26 -30.20 28.28
N ALA A 304 68.35 -30.17 27.50
CA ALA A 304 68.41 -29.45 26.23
C ALA A 304 67.42 -30.02 25.20
N ASN A 305 67.34 -31.35 25.09
CA ASN A 305 66.41 -32.02 24.19
C ASN A 305 64.94 -31.74 24.58
N ASP A 306 64.62 -31.75 25.87
CA ASP A 306 63.27 -31.40 26.37
C ASP A 306 62.89 -29.95 26.04
N GLN A 307 63.83 -29.00 26.14
CA GLN A 307 63.57 -27.60 25.75
C GLN A 307 63.35 -27.46 24.24
N LEU A 308 64.12 -28.17 23.42
CA LEU A 308 63.93 -28.17 21.95
C LEU A 308 62.61 -28.82 21.55
N ALA A 309 62.23 -29.93 22.18
CA ALA A 309 60.94 -30.58 21.96
C ALA A 309 59.76 -29.68 22.36
N ARG A 310 59.92 -28.84 23.39
CA ARG A 310 58.95 -27.81 23.77
C ARG A 310 58.87 -26.69 22.71
N LEU A 311 60.01 -26.17 22.25
CA LEU A 311 60.07 -25.12 21.24
C LEU A 311 59.44 -25.59 19.91
N ALA A 312 59.76 -26.81 19.46
CA ALA A 312 59.17 -27.41 18.26
C ALA A 312 57.64 -27.58 18.38
N ARG A 313 57.11 -27.89 19.57
CA ARG A 313 55.67 -27.92 19.83
C ARG A 313 55.04 -26.53 19.72
N LEU A 314 55.70 -25.48 20.22
CA LEU A 314 55.20 -24.10 20.14
C LEU A 314 55.15 -23.61 18.68
N VAL A 315 56.20 -23.82 17.90
CA VAL A 315 56.26 -23.45 16.47
C VAL A 315 55.14 -24.15 15.68
N ARG A 316 54.94 -25.46 15.90
CA ARG A 316 53.80 -26.19 15.31
C ARG A 316 52.45 -25.65 15.78
N GLY A 317 52.36 -25.22 17.03
CA GLY A 317 51.15 -24.60 17.59
C GLY A 317 50.76 -23.31 16.88
N ILE A 318 51.73 -22.44 16.58
CA ILE A 318 51.51 -21.17 15.86
C ILE A 318 50.91 -21.43 14.48
N LEU A 319 51.45 -22.38 13.72
CA LEU A 319 50.89 -22.79 12.42
C LEU A 319 49.46 -23.29 12.51
N ASN A 320 49.16 -24.10 13.54
CA ASN A 320 47.81 -24.63 13.72
C ASN A 320 46.81 -23.51 14.01
N VAL A 321 47.19 -22.49 14.80
CA VAL A 321 46.33 -21.33 15.06
C VAL A 321 46.09 -20.54 13.78
N SER A 322 47.14 -20.23 13.02
CA SER A 322 47.00 -19.50 11.74
C SER A 322 46.12 -20.24 10.71
N ARG A 323 46.26 -21.57 10.58
CA ARG A 323 45.40 -22.39 9.71
C ARG A 323 43.94 -22.48 10.18
N ILE A 324 43.69 -22.27 11.48
CA ILE A 324 42.33 -22.23 12.03
C ILE A 324 41.71 -20.85 11.77
N GLU A 325 42.46 -19.76 11.97
CA GLU A 325 42.03 -18.39 11.63
C GLU A 325 41.68 -18.26 10.15
N ALA A 326 42.50 -18.82 9.26
CA ALA A 326 42.29 -18.81 7.81
C ALA A 326 41.18 -19.76 7.32
N GLY A 327 40.48 -20.49 8.20
CA GLY A 327 39.41 -21.42 7.82
C GLY A 327 39.87 -22.67 7.04
N GLN A 328 41.18 -22.88 6.85
CA GLN A 328 41.75 -23.99 6.09
C GLN A 328 41.72 -25.34 6.84
N THR A 329 41.28 -25.35 8.09
CA THR A 329 41.21 -26.56 8.92
C THR A 329 39.81 -27.18 8.87
N LEU A 330 39.63 -28.19 8.01
CA LEU A 330 38.40 -28.99 7.97
C LEU A 330 38.30 -29.88 9.21
N LEU A 331 37.33 -29.58 10.07
CA LEU A 331 37.03 -30.40 11.24
C LEU A 331 36.21 -31.62 10.82
N GLN A 332 36.84 -32.79 10.83
CA GLN A 332 36.15 -34.05 10.57
C GLN A 332 35.39 -34.49 11.83
N MET A 333 34.07 -34.34 11.77
CA MET A 333 33.17 -34.74 12.85
C MET A 333 32.85 -36.23 12.72
N GLN A 334 33.38 -37.05 13.63
CA GLN A 334 33.12 -38.48 13.68
C GLN A 334 32.63 -38.88 15.08
N ALA A 335 31.75 -39.88 15.15
CA ALA A 335 31.34 -40.46 16.42
C ALA A 335 32.46 -41.36 16.96
N PHE A 336 32.92 -41.09 18.19
CA PHE A 336 33.93 -41.90 18.86
C PHE A 336 33.53 -42.16 20.31
N ASP A 337 34.07 -43.25 20.88
CA ASP A 337 33.89 -43.58 22.29
C ASP A 337 34.90 -42.78 23.13
N ILE A 338 34.37 -41.84 23.92
CA ILE A 338 35.18 -40.99 24.80
C ILE A 338 35.76 -41.75 25.99
N THR A 339 35.06 -42.77 26.48
CA THR A 339 35.52 -43.63 27.57
C THR A 339 36.75 -44.39 27.09
N ALA A 340 36.65 -45.03 25.92
CA ALA A 340 37.76 -45.74 25.29
C ALA A 340 38.92 -44.81 24.87
N LEU A 341 38.66 -43.53 24.59
CA LEU A 341 39.73 -42.55 24.31
C LEU A 341 40.49 -42.19 25.59
N VAL A 342 39.77 -41.90 26.68
CA VAL A 342 40.37 -41.53 27.96
C VAL A 342 41.13 -42.70 28.57
N GLU A 343 40.61 -43.93 28.49
CA GLU A 343 41.32 -45.13 28.91
C GLU A 343 42.62 -45.32 28.12
N ARG A 344 42.57 -45.19 26.79
CA ARG A 344 43.77 -45.26 25.95
C ARG A 344 44.81 -44.21 26.31
N MET A 345 44.37 -42.99 26.64
CA MET A 345 45.28 -41.94 27.09
C MET A 345 45.90 -42.25 28.44
N CYS A 346 45.10 -42.68 29.42
CA CYS A 346 45.61 -43.06 30.74
C CYS A 346 46.56 -44.26 30.67
N SER A 347 46.26 -45.27 29.84
CA SER A 347 47.16 -46.41 29.63
C SER A 347 48.48 -45.97 28.97
N GLN A 348 48.42 -45.03 28.02
CA GLN A 348 49.62 -44.51 27.37
C GLN A 348 50.50 -43.72 28.34
N TRP A 349 49.91 -42.93 29.24
CA TRP A 349 50.70 -42.22 30.26
C TRP A 349 51.21 -43.13 31.38
N GLN A 350 50.42 -44.10 31.80
CA GLN A 350 50.87 -45.13 32.74
C GLN A 350 52.09 -45.90 32.22
N PHE A 351 52.19 -46.06 30.90
CA PHE A 351 53.35 -46.66 30.25
C PHE A 351 54.57 -45.72 30.24
N CYS A 352 54.37 -44.42 30.00
CA CYS A 352 55.46 -43.44 29.97
C CYS A 352 55.99 -43.05 31.36
N ASP A 353 55.17 -43.20 32.40
CA ASP A 353 55.52 -42.87 33.79
C ASP A 353 54.95 -43.95 34.73
N PRO A 354 55.67 -45.08 34.89
CA PRO A 354 55.20 -46.23 35.66
C PRO A 354 55.03 -45.92 37.16
N ASP A 355 55.80 -44.96 37.66
CA ASP A 355 55.85 -44.57 39.07
C ASP A 355 54.65 -43.73 39.50
N HIS A 356 53.87 -43.20 38.54
CA HIS A 356 52.64 -42.47 38.79
C HIS A 356 51.42 -43.29 38.42
N THR A 357 50.48 -43.44 39.35
CA THR A 357 49.20 -44.11 39.04
C THR A 357 48.21 -43.12 38.45
N TYR A 358 47.80 -43.37 37.21
CA TYR A 358 46.79 -42.60 36.50
C TYR A 358 45.44 -43.32 36.57
N ARG A 359 44.45 -42.70 37.25
CA ARG A 359 43.08 -43.24 37.30
C ARG A 359 42.10 -42.30 36.62
N ALA A 360 41.35 -42.84 35.67
CA ALA A 360 40.24 -42.15 35.04
C ALA A 360 38.93 -42.48 35.77
N PHE A 361 38.15 -41.45 36.06
CA PHE A 361 36.81 -41.58 36.63
C PHE A 361 35.79 -40.92 35.71
N ALA A 362 34.73 -41.65 35.35
CA ALA A 362 33.63 -41.15 34.53
C ALA A 362 32.38 -41.08 35.39
N CYS A 363 31.78 -39.90 35.46
CA CYS A 363 30.44 -39.76 36.01
C CYS A 363 29.45 -39.67 34.84
N ALA A 364 28.83 -40.80 34.49
CA ALA A 364 27.79 -40.86 33.46
C ALA A 364 26.42 -41.07 34.12
N PRO A 365 25.40 -40.22 33.86
CA PRO A 365 24.05 -40.50 34.30
C PRO A 365 23.46 -41.68 33.51
N LYS A 366 22.83 -42.64 34.19
CA LYS A 366 22.31 -43.93 33.67
C LYS A 366 21.37 -43.88 32.44
N ARG A 367 20.99 -42.70 31.93
CA ARG A 367 20.25 -42.50 30.67
C ARG A 367 20.57 -41.13 30.08
N ALA A 368 21.43 -41.07 29.05
CA ALA A 368 21.65 -39.88 28.25
C ALA A 368 21.73 -40.25 26.75
N LYS A 369 20.84 -39.66 25.93
CA LYS A 369 20.96 -39.64 24.46
C LYS A 369 21.72 -38.37 24.10
N MET A 370 22.86 -38.47 23.41
CA MET A 370 23.68 -37.31 23.05
C MET A 370 23.53 -36.97 21.56
N LYS A 371 23.29 -35.69 21.24
CA LYS A 371 23.41 -35.13 19.89
C LYS A 371 24.64 -34.24 19.86
N CYS A 372 25.59 -34.53 18.97
CA CYS A 372 26.68 -33.60 18.65
C CYS A 372 26.28 -32.90 17.34
N GLY A 373 25.72 -31.71 17.44
CA GLY A 373 25.34 -30.87 16.31
C GLY A 373 25.35 -29.41 16.74
N LEU A 374 26.18 -28.60 16.10
CA LEU A 374 26.30 -27.18 16.37
C LEU A 374 25.16 -26.43 15.66
N ARG A 375 24.31 -25.73 16.43
CA ARG A 375 23.56 -24.60 15.87
C ARG A 375 24.48 -23.39 15.82
N SER A 376 24.46 -22.71 14.69
CA SER A 376 25.18 -21.48 14.39
C SER A 376 25.10 -20.47 15.53
N THR A 377 26.25 -20.14 16.12
CA THR A 377 26.55 -18.85 16.78
C THR A 377 28.01 -18.85 17.24
N THR A 378 28.86 -18.30 16.36
CA THR A 378 30.08 -17.49 16.54
C THR A 378 31.18 -17.80 17.58
N THR A 379 31.06 -18.76 18.50
CA THR A 379 32.20 -19.18 19.35
C THR A 379 32.00 -20.60 19.85
N ALA A 380 32.33 -21.60 19.03
CA ALA A 380 32.25 -23.00 19.41
C ALA A 380 33.56 -23.74 19.08
N LYS A 381 34.37 -23.99 20.11
CA LYS A 381 35.55 -24.86 20.00
C LYS A 381 35.08 -26.31 19.80
N ALA A 382 35.21 -26.83 18.58
CA ALA A 382 35.02 -28.25 18.31
C ALA A 382 36.07 -29.08 19.05
N LEU A 383 35.63 -30.02 19.90
CA LEU A 383 36.53 -31.00 20.51
C LEU A 383 36.71 -32.18 19.56
N THR A 384 37.83 -32.20 18.84
CA THR A 384 38.34 -33.42 18.20
C THR A 384 39.05 -34.27 19.26
N PRO A 385 39.23 -35.59 19.04
CA PRO A 385 40.08 -36.42 19.90
C PRO A 385 41.47 -35.79 20.14
N LYS A 386 42.01 -35.07 19.14
CA LYS A 386 43.28 -34.32 19.23
C LYS A 386 43.20 -33.07 20.12
N THR A 387 42.08 -32.34 20.12
CA THR A 387 41.89 -31.17 21.01
C THR A 387 41.65 -31.61 22.46
N CYS A 388 40.90 -32.70 22.66
CA CYS A 388 40.75 -33.36 23.95
C CYS A 388 42.12 -33.81 24.49
N SER A 389 42.91 -34.50 23.66
CA SER A 389 44.20 -35.05 24.07
C SER A 389 45.20 -33.94 24.41
N ALA A 390 45.36 -32.92 23.56
CA ALA A 390 46.28 -31.81 23.82
C ALA A 390 45.96 -31.05 25.12
N SER A 391 44.68 -30.80 25.38
CA SER A 391 44.26 -30.12 26.61
C SER A 391 44.43 -31.02 27.85
N LEU A 392 44.16 -32.34 27.74
CA LEU A 392 44.44 -33.37 28.77
C LEU A 392 45.93 -33.47 29.08
N ILE A 393 46.79 -33.51 28.06
CA ILE A 393 48.25 -33.49 28.22
C ILE A 393 48.68 -32.25 29.03
N ASN A 394 48.21 -31.04 28.72
CA ASN A 394 48.62 -29.84 29.47
C ASN A 394 48.09 -29.77 30.91
N SER A 395 47.00 -30.47 31.24
CA SER A 395 46.44 -30.46 32.60
C SER A 395 47.05 -31.51 33.51
N ILE A 396 47.74 -32.51 32.95
CA ILE A 396 48.19 -33.73 33.63
C ILE A 396 49.69 -33.97 33.43
N ALA A 397 50.35 -33.23 32.53
CA ALA A 397 51.79 -33.25 32.38
C ALA A 397 52.46 -32.99 33.75
N PRO A 398 53.41 -33.83 34.18
CA PRO A 398 54.03 -33.73 35.49
C PRO A 398 54.80 -32.41 35.57
N ASN A 399 54.23 -31.44 36.28
CA ASN A 399 54.97 -30.28 36.74
C ASN A 399 55.75 -30.68 38.01
N ALA A 400 56.71 -29.86 38.45
CA ALA A 400 57.53 -30.14 39.62
C ALA A 400 56.72 -30.49 40.91
N ALA A 401 55.44 -30.09 40.98
CA ALA A 401 54.51 -30.44 42.07
C ALA A 401 53.92 -31.86 41.99
N THR A 402 53.70 -32.41 40.78
CA THR A 402 53.09 -33.74 40.57
C THR A 402 54.09 -34.86 40.83
N ARG A 403 55.38 -34.64 40.50
CA ARG A 403 56.50 -35.57 40.79
C ARG A 403 56.64 -35.94 42.28
N ALA A 404 56.16 -35.10 43.19
CA ALA A 404 56.28 -35.32 44.63
C ALA A 404 55.20 -36.26 45.22
N LYS A 405 54.10 -36.53 44.52
CA LYS A 405 52.93 -37.23 45.08
C LYS A 405 52.58 -38.58 44.43
N ARG A 406 53.27 -39.00 43.36
CA ARG A 406 53.12 -40.33 42.70
C ARG A 406 51.66 -40.72 42.32
N MET A 407 50.75 -39.76 42.19
CA MET A 407 49.34 -40.03 41.89
C MET A 407 48.69 -38.90 41.07
N GLY A 408 48.19 -39.23 39.88
CA GLY A 408 47.46 -38.32 38.99
C GLY A 408 46.01 -38.77 38.80
N MET A 409 45.03 -37.94 39.17
CA MET A 409 43.60 -38.28 39.04
C MET A 409 42.93 -37.47 37.93
N VAL A 410 42.28 -38.16 37.00
CA VAL A 410 41.57 -37.54 35.87
C VAL A 410 40.08 -37.74 36.04
N TRP A 411 39.37 -36.64 36.26
CA TRP A 411 37.91 -36.63 36.42
C TRP A 411 37.23 -36.16 35.14
N VAL A 412 36.41 -37.02 34.54
CA VAL A 412 35.61 -36.69 33.37
C VAL A 412 34.13 -36.72 33.78
N CYS A 413 33.53 -35.54 33.94
CA CYS A 413 32.12 -35.40 34.31
C CYS A 413 31.28 -35.09 33.06
N ILE A 414 30.34 -35.99 32.71
CA ILE A 414 29.47 -35.85 31.53
C ILE A 414 28.08 -35.40 32.01
N SER A 415 27.73 -34.12 31.77
CA SER A 415 26.44 -33.56 32.20
C SER A 415 25.38 -33.55 31.08
N ARG A 416 24.09 -33.55 31.44
CA ARG A 416 22.91 -33.60 30.54
C ARG A 416 22.66 -32.35 29.70
N LEU A 417 23.36 -31.24 29.93
CA LEU A 417 23.10 -29.94 29.30
C LEU A 417 24.26 -29.56 28.39
N ASN A 418 24.17 -29.91 27.10
CA ASN A 418 24.86 -29.41 25.89
C ASN A 418 26.28 -28.80 25.92
N TRP A 419 27.02 -28.81 27.02
CA TRP A 419 28.29 -28.14 27.20
C TRP A 419 29.15 -28.93 28.18
N TRP A 420 30.41 -29.17 27.81
CA TRP A 420 31.41 -29.78 28.68
C TRP A 420 31.95 -28.73 29.65
N LYS A 421 31.90 -29.00 30.96
CA LYS A 421 32.75 -28.29 31.95
C LYS A 421 33.87 -29.23 32.37
N ARG A 422 35.10 -28.79 32.13
CA ARG A 422 36.33 -29.52 32.43
C ARG A 422 36.83 -29.16 33.83
N TRP A 423 37.24 -30.16 34.61
CA TRP A 423 37.94 -29.99 35.89
C TRP A 423 39.21 -30.84 35.88
N ALA A 424 40.35 -30.23 36.16
CA ALA A 424 41.59 -30.92 36.50
C ALA A 424 42.02 -30.34 37.85
N ASP A 425 42.00 -31.18 38.89
CA ASP A 425 42.44 -30.79 40.23
C ASP A 425 43.87 -31.29 40.41
N ASP A 426 44.82 -30.36 40.31
CA ASP A 426 46.23 -30.63 40.63
C ASP A 426 46.37 -30.40 42.13
N SER A 427 46.48 -31.50 42.89
CA SER A 427 46.32 -31.47 44.34
C SER A 427 47.44 -30.68 45.04
N GLY A 428 47.26 -29.37 45.19
CA GLY A 428 47.94 -28.56 46.20
C GLY A 428 48.57 -27.23 45.74
N ARG A 429 47.77 -26.28 45.24
CA ARG A 429 47.88 -24.84 45.60
C ARG A 429 46.67 -24.06 45.08
N LYS A 430 45.97 -23.36 45.97
CA LYS A 430 44.86 -22.45 45.62
C LYS A 430 45.41 -21.33 44.72
N ALA A 431 45.12 -21.39 43.42
CA ALA A 431 45.25 -20.23 42.54
C ALA A 431 44.20 -19.20 42.98
N ASN A 432 44.68 -18.17 43.68
CA ASN A 432 43.87 -17.12 44.27
C ASN A 432 43.39 -16.16 43.17
N LYS A 433 42.29 -16.51 42.49
CA LYS A 433 41.31 -15.66 41.77
C LYS A 433 40.43 -16.57 40.91
N ALA A 434 39.41 -17.16 41.52
CA ALA A 434 38.34 -17.86 40.81
C ALA A 434 37.02 -17.05 40.97
N PRO A 435 36.28 -16.75 39.89
CA PRO A 435 34.93 -16.21 40.01
C PRO A 435 34.01 -17.28 40.62
N ARG A 436 33.16 -16.86 41.57
CA ARG A 436 32.23 -17.71 42.33
C ARG A 436 31.33 -18.56 41.40
N PRO A 437 31.07 -19.83 41.72
CA PRO A 437 30.13 -20.65 40.95
C PRO A 437 28.68 -20.25 41.25
N LEU A 438 27.93 -19.88 40.21
CA LEU A 438 26.47 -19.95 40.21
C LEU A 438 26.09 -21.45 40.12
N PHE A 439 25.33 -21.92 41.12
CA PHE A 439 24.83 -23.29 41.34
C PHE A 439 25.80 -24.31 41.97
N THR A 440 25.65 -24.47 43.29
CA THR A 440 25.99 -25.69 44.03
C THR A 440 24.89 -26.74 43.82
N LEU A 441 25.19 -27.85 43.16
CA LEU A 441 24.36 -29.06 43.20
C LEU A 441 25.13 -30.16 43.92
N PRO A 442 24.54 -30.84 44.93
CA PRO A 442 25.19 -31.93 45.62
C PRO A 442 25.16 -33.17 44.70
N CYS A 443 26.30 -33.52 44.11
CA CYS A 443 26.42 -34.73 43.31
C CYS A 443 26.50 -35.95 44.26
N ARG A 444 25.35 -36.56 44.57
CA ARG A 444 25.22 -37.74 45.46
C ARG A 444 25.43 -39.08 44.73
N SER A 445 26.06 -39.09 43.55
CA SER A 445 26.28 -40.32 42.76
C SER A 445 27.67 -40.92 43.02
N ARG A 446 27.71 -42.22 43.33
CA ARG A 446 28.93 -43.02 43.56
C ARG A 446 29.91 -42.85 42.39
N VAL A 447 31.15 -42.55 42.74
CA VAL A 447 32.30 -42.52 41.84
C VAL A 447 32.64 -43.96 41.49
N THR A 448 32.48 -44.33 40.21
CA THR A 448 32.83 -45.67 39.71
C THR A 448 34.11 -45.61 38.89
N PRO A 449 35.05 -46.57 39.07
CA PRO A 449 36.19 -46.74 38.16
C PRO A 449 35.71 -46.96 36.73
N LEU A 450 36.40 -46.41 35.72
CA LEU A 450 35.99 -46.55 34.31
C LEU A 450 35.83 -48.01 33.86
N SER A 451 36.66 -48.92 34.40
CA SER A 451 36.62 -50.36 34.15
C SER A 451 35.29 -51.03 34.51
N GLN A 452 34.43 -50.38 35.30
CA GLN A 452 33.10 -50.87 35.69
C GLN A 452 31.95 -50.21 34.92
N VAL A 453 32.22 -49.27 34.01
CA VAL A 453 31.20 -48.61 33.17
C VAL A 453 31.00 -49.44 31.90
N GLN A 454 30.42 -50.64 32.02
CA GLN A 454 30.04 -51.43 30.86
C GLN A 454 28.82 -50.83 30.13
N ALA A 455 28.98 -50.69 28.81
CA ALA A 455 27.95 -50.52 27.79
C ALA A 455 27.19 -49.17 27.74
N ALA A 456 27.67 -48.25 26.90
CA ALA A 456 26.82 -47.29 26.20
C ALA A 456 27.06 -47.38 24.69
N ARG A 457 26.11 -48.02 24.01
CA ARG A 457 26.11 -48.41 22.60
C ARG A 457 26.32 -47.24 21.62
N ARG A 458 26.97 -47.57 20.49
CA ARG A 458 27.01 -46.84 19.20
C ARG A 458 25.83 -45.89 19.00
N ILE A 459 26.11 -44.61 18.81
CA ILE A 459 25.11 -43.62 18.38
C ILE A 459 25.26 -43.40 16.86
N ARG A 460 24.31 -43.92 16.06
CA ARG A 460 24.07 -43.44 14.68
C ARG A 460 23.21 -42.19 14.75
N VAL A 461 23.57 -41.14 14.00
CA VAL A 461 22.75 -39.95 13.83
C VAL A 461 22.30 -39.86 12.36
N LYS A 462 20.98 -39.81 12.12
CA LYS A 462 20.37 -39.43 10.84
C LYS A 462 20.31 -37.89 10.77
N PHE A 463 20.68 -37.33 9.62
CA PHE A 463 20.61 -35.90 9.32
C PHE A 463 19.20 -35.50 8.83
N PHE A 464 18.76 -34.31 9.21
CA PHE A 464 17.82 -33.46 8.46
C PHE A 464 18.51 -32.13 8.20
#